data_AF-A0A383VW95-F1
#
_entry.id   AF-A0A383VW95-F1
#
_cell.length_a   1.000
_cell.length_b   1.000
_cell.length_c   1.000
_cell.angle_alpha   90.00
_cell.angle_beta   90.00
_cell.angle_gamma   90.00
#
_symmetry.space_group_name_H-M   'P 1'
#
loop_
_entity.id
_entity.type
_entity.pdbx_description
1 polymer ?
#
loop_
_entity_poly.entity_id
_entity_poly.type
_entity_poly.pdbx_seq_one_letter_code
_entity_poly.pdbx_strand_id
1 'polypeptide(L)'
;MAFALRSRVHVKSQTVKSQAPACKARRPLVCRAVLNLEPPKHTPEPAKRDVSVKATGADGEALPLPDQPEQSQRVSLTPSLLDAIVENTVKVPYNAYNSALQAHPLTTKACTSMVGFILGDLIAQHFGHPHASVDIMRAARLGAYGLLIDGPIGSKWYDVLETYVFPKDPISTKAVLTKTALDQVVYATIMTAVYFAVIRCLEGHPELIMTTLQAKFLPTLAANYMIWPLAHLINFRFVPSEYRILYNNVVCVAWLTGLSFLTHSKINFMQLLHLPHF
;
A
#
# COMPACT_ATOMS: atom_id res chain seq x y z
N MET A 1 -19.01 -40.59 49.38
CA MET A 1 -17.62 -40.25 49.77
C MET A 1 -17.10 -39.19 48.82
N ALA A 2 -17.21 -37.93 49.25
CA ALA A 2 -16.63 -36.78 48.56
C ALA A 2 -15.21 -36.59 49.08
N PHE A 3 -14.21 -36.48 48.19
CA PHE A 3 -12.90 -35.95 48.55
C PHE A 3 -12.48 -34.94 47.49
N ALA A 4 -12.14 -33.76 47.99
CA ALA A 4 -11.76 -32.58 47.26
C ALA A 4 -10.32 -32.70 46.73
N LEU A 5 -9.96 -31.84 45.77
CA LEU A 5 -8.76 -31.00 45.86
C LEU A 5 -8.87 -29.86 44.83
N ARG A 6 -9.30 -28.69 45.32
CA ARG A 6 -9.19 -27.39 44.65
C ARG A 6 -7.76 -26.89 44.83
N SER A 7 -6.98 -26.73 43.76
CA SER A 7 -5.74 -25.96 43.77
C SER A 7 -6.05 -24.48 43.53
N ARG A 8 -5.96 -23.67 44.60
CA ARG A 8 -5.95 -22.21 44.55
C ARG A 8 -4.54 -21.74 44.21
N VAL A 9 -4.37 -21.06 43.08
CA VAL A 9 -3.15 -20.29 42.79
C VAL A 9 -3.34 -18.86 43.30
N HIS A 10 -2.51 -18.48 44.27
CA HIS A 10 -2.38 -17.12 44.81
C HIS A 10 -1.53 -16.27 43.86
N VAL A 11 -2.12 -15.27 43.21
CA VAL A 11 -1.38 -14.22 42.49
C VAL A 11 -1.16 -13.06 43.46
N LYS A 12 0.09 -12.87 43.90
CA LYS A 12 0.52 -11.69 44.67
C LYS A 12 0.59 -10.49 43.71
N SER A 13 -0.27 -9.50 43.94
CA SER A 13 -0.17 -8.15 43.35
C SER A 13 1.08 -7.45 43.88
N GLN A 14 2.08 -7.22 43.02
CA GLN A 14 3.17 -6.29 43.29
C GLN A 14 2.88 -4.98 42.55
N THR A 15 2.52 -3.97 43.33
CA THR A 15 2.32 -2.60 42.85
C THR A 15 3.68 -1.92 42.75
N VAL A 16 4.22 -1.79 41.54
CA VAL A 16 5.42 -1.00 41.27
C VAL A 16 5.06 0.49 41.38
N LYS A 17 5.45 1.13 42.49
CA LYS A 17 5.42 2.58 42.66
C LYS A 17 6.57 3.19 41.85
N SER A 18 6.27 3.79 40.70
CA SER A 18 7.18 4.68 39.97
C SER A 18 7.18 6.05 40.66
N GLN A 19 8.31 6.43 41.26
CA GLN A 19 8.59 7.78 41.74
C GLN A 19 9.09 8.63 40.56
N ALA A 20 8.33 9.66 40.19
CA ALA A 20 8.77 10.71 39.28
C ALA A 20 9.16 11.97 40.09
N PRO A 21 10.25 12.68 39.75
CA PRO A 21 10.58 13.93 40.41
C PRO A 21 9.76 15.09 39.84
N ALA A 22 9.37 15.99 40.74
CA ALA A 22 8.54 17.16 40.49
C ALA A 22 9.29 18.24 39.70
N CYS A 23 8.68 18.75 38.62
CA CYS A 23 9.03 20.03 38.03
C CYS A 23 7.79 20.94 38.03
N LYS A 24 7.85 22.00 38.84
CA LYS A 24 6.82 23.03 39.01
C LYS A 24 6.64 23.82 37.71
N ALA A 25 5.48 23.72 37.07
CA ALA A 25 5.03 24.66 36.04
C ALA A 25 3.82 25.44 36.55
N ARG A 26 4.01 26.76 36.68
CA ARG A 26 2.99 27.74 37.08
C ARG A 26 1.86 27.79 36.04
N ARG A 27 0.61 27.74 36.51
CA ARG A 27 -0.54 28.42 35.85
C ARG A 27 -0.74 29.78 36.52
N PRO A 28 -1.32 30.77 35.83
CA PRO A 28 -2.76 30.99 35.95
C PRO A 28 -3.44 31.30 34.58
N LEU A 29 -4.60 30.69 34.32
CA LEU A 29 -5.94 31.33 34.22
C LEU A 29 -6.07 32.34 33.06
N VAL A 30 -7.00 32.10 32.13
CA VAL A 30 -8.28 32.82 32.04
C VAL A 30 -9.02 32.46 30.72
N CYS A 31 -10.29 32.10 30.91
CA CYS A 31 -11.48 32.18 30.04
C CYS A 31 -11.54 31.55 28.65
N ARG A 32 -12.17 30.37 28.67
CA ARG A 32 -13.17 29.84 27.73
C ARG A 32 -14.25 30.89 27.42
N ALA A 33 -14.35 31.33 26.16
CA ALA A 33 -15.53 31.97 25.60
C ALA A 33 -15.93 31.22 24.33
N VAL A 34 -17.01 30.45 24.47
CA VAL A 34 -17.77 29.86 23.37
C VAL A 34 -18.57 31.00 22.76
N LEU A 35 -18.31 31.32 21.49
CA LEU A 35 -19.20 32.17 20.70
C LEU A 35 -19.64 31.37 19.47
N ASN A 36 -20.87 30.88 19.55
CA ASN A 36 -21.70 30.54 18.41
C ASN A 36 -21.87 31.79 17.54
N LEU A 37 -21.48 31.73 16.27
CA LEU A 37 -22.00 32.64 15.25
C LEU A 37 -22.18 31.86 13.94
N GLU A 38 -23.44 31.66 13.56
CA GLU A 38 -23.85 31.28 12.19
C GLU A 38 -23.43 32.35 11.18
N PRO A 39 -23.17 31.99 9.91
CA PRO A 39 -22.70 32.93 8.90
C PRO A 39 -23.85 33.77 8.32
N PRO A 40 -23.73 35.11 8.21
CA PRO A 40 -24.67 35.89 7.42
C PRO A 40 -24.32 35.86 5.93
N LYS A 41 -25.35 35.63 5.12
CA LYS A 41 -25.37 35.71 3.67
C LYS A 41 -25.18 37.17 3.22
N HIS A 42 -24.06 37.47 2.56
CA HIS A 42 -23.96 38.29 1.33
C HIS A 42 -22.51 38.68 1.08
N THR A 43 -21.99 38.28 -0.08
CA THR A 43 -20.76 38.79 -0.68
C THR A 43 -20.98 40.18 -1.27
N PRO A 44 -20.03 41.10 -1.07
CA PRO A 44 -19.63 42.02 -2.13
C PRO A 44 -18.14 41.85 -2.50
N GLU A 45 -17.92 42.03 -3.80
CA GLU A 45 -16.71 41.94 -4.64
C GLU A 45 -15.48 42.71 -4.09
N PRO A 46 -14.23 42.23 -4.31
CA PRO A 46 -13.04 42.85 -3.73
C PRO A 46 -12.60 44.09 -4.52
N ALA A 47 -12.69 45.25 -3.89
CA ALA A 47 -12.06 46.49 -4.35
C ALA A 47 -10.53 46.39 -4.22
N LYS A 48 -9.82 46.64 -5.32
CA LYS A 48 -8.36 46.79 -5.36
C LYS A 48 -7.94 47.96 -4.45
N ARG A 49 -7.09 47.69 -3.46
CA ARG A 49 -6.31 48.72 -2.76
C ARG A 49 -4.83 48.43 -2.96
N ASP A 50 -4.19 49.31 -3.72
CA ASP A 50 -2.74 49.45 -3.75
C ASP A 50 -2.28 49.97 -2.39
N VAL A 51 -1.58 49.13 -1.62
CA VAL A 51 -0.94 49.55 -0.37
C VAL A 51 0.54 49.74 -0.67
N SER A 52 0.93 50.99 -0.90
CA SER A 52 2.33 51.41 -0.88
C SER A 52 2.78 51.54 0.57
N VAL A 53 3.57 50.57 1.06
CA VAL A 53 4.19 50.63 2.38
C VAL A 53 5.53 51.35 2.26
N LYS A 54 5.58 52.63 2.61
CA LYS A 54 6.83 53.32 2.93
C LYS A 54 7.21 53.00 4.37
N ALA A 55 8.21 52.16 4.56
CA ALA A 55 8.89 52.03 5.85
C ALA A 55 10.02 53.06 5.89
N THR A 56 9.92 54.04 6.81
CA THR A 56 10.99 55.00 7.10
C THR A 56 11.56 54.64 8.47
N GLY A 57 12.86 54.35 8.53
CA GLY A 57 13.59 54.19 9.79
C GLY A 57 13.81 55.55 10.46
N ALA A 58 13.88 55.55 11.79
CA ALA A 58 14.53 56.64 12.51
C ALA A 58 16.01 56.63 12.10
N ASP A 59 16.61 57.80 11.91
CA ASP A 59 17.94 58.01 11.33
C ASP A 59 17.87 57.99 9.80
N GLY A 60 17.84 59.17 9.16
CA GLY A 60 17.59 59.37 7.73
C GLY A 60 18.67 58.86 6.77
N GLU A 61 19.21 57.67 6.99
CA GLU A 61 20.18 56.99 6.15
C GLU A 61 19.52 55.80 5.44
N ALA A 62 19.65 55.74 4.11
CA ALA A 62 19.09 54.65 3.33
C ALA A 62 19.85 53.35 3.61
N LEU A 63 19.20 52.38 4.26
CA LEU A 63 19.69 51.01 4.35
C LEU A 63 19.89 50.43 2.94
N PRO A 64 21.03 49.79 2.63
CA PRO A 64 21.18 49.04 1.39
C PRO A 64 20.09 47.97 1.34
N LEU A 65 19.28 47.98 0.28
CA LEU A 65 18.28 46.95 0.07
C LEU A 65 18.98 45.58 0.01
N PRO A 66 18.43 44.54 0.66
CA PRO A 66 18.94 43.19 0.47
C PRO A 66 18.82 42.84 -1.01
N ASP A 67 19.89 42.25 -1.56
CA ASP A 67 19.97 41.82 -2.95
C ASP A 67 18.68 41.12 -3.40
N GLN A 68 18.25 41.47 -4.61
CA GLN A 68 17.06 40.92 -5.27
C GLN A 68 17.04 39.38 -5.14
N PRO A 69 15.86 38.77 -4.93
CA PRO A 69 15.77 37.32 -4.81
C PRO A 69 16.39 36.67 -6.04
N GLU A 70 17.37 35.81 -5.78
CA GLU A 70 17.99 34.90 -6.72
C GLU A 70 16.94 34.43 -7.75
N GLN A 71 17.15 34.82 -9.01
CA GLN A 71 16.24 34.46 -10.10
C GLN A 71 16.05 32.95 -10.07
N SER A 72 14.88 32.51 -9.61
CA SER A 72 14.40 31.15 -9.78
C SER A 72 14.41 30.85 -11.28
N GLN A 73 15.49 30.23 -11.73
CA GLN A 73 15.67 29.78 -13.09
C GLN A 73 14.61 28.70 -13.31
N ARG A 74 13.42 29.10 -13.80
CA ARG A 74 12.44 28.16 -14.32
C ARG A 74 13.12 27.45 -15.47
N VAL A 75 13.56 26.22 -15.22
CA VAL A 75 14.02 25.32 -16.29
C VAL A 75 12.85 25.15 -17.25
N SER A 76 12.87 25.89 -18.35
CA SER A 76 11.93 25.70 -19.44
C SER A 76 12.24 24.36 -20.08
N LEU A 77 11.34 23.38 -19.94
CA LEU A 77 11.47 22.09 -20.63
C LEU A 77 11.53 22.34 -22.14
N THR A 78 12.73 22.23 -22.72
CA THR A 78 12.89 22.24 -24.17
C THR A 78 12.39 20.89 -24.72
N PRO A 79 11.91 20.84 -25.97
CA PRO A 79 11.52 19.59 -26.61
C PRO A 79 12.62 18.52 -26.54
N SER A 80 13.89 18.91 -26.68
CA SER A 80 15.03 18.01 -26.57
C SER A 80 15.26 17.44 -25.17
N LEU A 81 15.00 18.22 -24.11
CA LEU A 81 15.05 17.72 -22.73
C LEU A 81 13.88 16.79 -22.44
N LEU A 82 12.69 17.11 -22.94
CA LEU A 82 11.51 16.25 -22.84
C LEU A 82 11.75 14.90 -23.54
N ASP A 83 12.29 14.93 -24.75
CA ASP A 83 12.65 13.73 -25.50
C ASP A 83 13.71 12.91 -24.77
N ALA A 84 14.74 13.54 -24.22
CA ALA A 84 15.77 12.86 -23.43
C ALA A 84 15.22 12.24 -22.13
N ILE A 85 14.29 12.92 -21.46
CA ILE A 85 13.59 12.39 -20.27
C ILE A 85 12.73 11.19 -20.67
N VAL A 86 11.92 11.32 -21.72
CA VAL A 86 11.06 10.22 -22.20
C VAL A 86 11.90 9.02 -22.63
N GLU A 87 13.01 9.26 -23.33
CA GLU A 87 13.94 8.21 -23.76
C GLU A 87 14.51 7.45 -22.56
N ASN A 88 15.12 8.15 -21.61
CA ASN A 88 15.83 7.53 -20.50
C ASN A 88 14.91 6.99 -19.40
N THR A 89 13.77 7.65 -19.16
CA THR A 89 12.85 7.27 -18.08
C THR A 89 11.82 6.25 -18.53
N VAL A 90 11.44 6.23 -19.82
CA VAL A 90 10.36 5.35 -20.31
C VAL A 90 10.87 4.34 -21.32
N LYS A 91 11.44 4.78 -22.45
CA LYS A 91 11.72 3.89 -23.57
C LYS A 91 12.87 2.91 -23.30
N VAL A 92 13.99 3.39 -22.76
CA VAL A 92 15.15 2.55 -22.44
C VAL A 92 14.78 1.42 -21.45
N PRO A 93 14.19 1.69 -20.28
CA PRO A 93 13.82 0.63 -19.35
C PRO A 93 12.72 -0.28 -19.91
N TYR A 94 11.76 0.26 -20.67
CA TYR A 94 10.74 -0.53 -21.35
C TYR A 94 11.35 -1.52 -22.37
N ASN A 95 12.26 -1.04 -23.22
CA ASN A 95 12.92 -1.86 -24.23
C ASN A 95 13.83 -2.91 -23.58
N ALA A 96 14.53 -2.56 -22.49
CA ALA A 96 15.34 -3.50 -21.72
C ALA A 96 14.47 -4.60 -21.09
N TYR A 97 13.34 -4.22 -20.48
CA TYR A 97 12.38 -5.15 -19.91
C TYR A 97 11.81 -6.09 -20.98
N ASN A 98 11.40 -5.55 -22.13
CA ASN A 98 10.88 -6.36 -23.23
C ASN A 98 11.93 -7.32 -23.79
N SER A 99 13.17 -6.86 -23.93
CA SER A 99 14.27 -7.72 -24.39
C SER A 99 14.51 -8.88 -23.42
N ALA A 100 14.52 -8.59 -22.12
CA ALA A 100 14.64 -9.62 -21.08
C ALA A 100 13.43 -10.58 -21.07
N LEU A 101 12.21 -10.05 -21.24
CA LEU A 101 10.98 -10.84 -21.26
C LEU A 101 10.93 -11.78 -22.46
N GLN A 102 11.45 -11.38 -23.62
CA GLN A 102 11.54 -12.23 -24.80
C GLN A 102 12.66 -13.27 -24.68
N ALA A 103 13.84 -12.88 -24.16
CA ALA A 103 14.97 -13.79 -24.02
C ALA A 103 14.74 -14.85 -22.92
N HIS A 104 14.21 -14.44 -21.77
CA HIS A 104 14.04 -15.26 -20.57
C HIS A 104 12.70 -14.94 -19.88
N PRO A 105 11.55 -15.36 -20.45
CA PRO A 105 10.22 -14.95 -19.99
C PRO A 105 9.94 -15.36 -18.54
N LEU A 106 10.27 -16.59 -18.15
CA LEU A 106 9.99 -17.10 -16.80
C LEU A 106 10.81 -16.35 -15.74
N THR A 107 12.12 -16.24 -15.95
CA THR A 107 13.03 -15.55 -15.02
C THR A 107 12.66 -14.07 -14.90
N THR A 108 12.33 -13.41 -16.03
CA THR A 108 11.92 -12.01 -16.01
C THR A 108 10.64 -11.83 -15.19
N LYS A 109 9.61 -12.65 -15.44
CA LYS A 109 8.36 -12.60 -14.65
C LYS A 109 8.58 -12.91 -13.18
N ALA A 110 9.46 -13.86 -12.84
CA ALA A 110 9.83 -14.17 -11.46
C ALA A 110 10.52 -12.99 -10.75
N CYS A 111 11.48 -12.35 -11.42
CA CYS A 111 12.12 -11.14 -10.91
C CYS A 111 11.13 -9.97 -10.77
N THR A 112 10.19 -9.82 -11.71
CA THR A 112 9.11 -8.82 -11.62
C THR A 112 8.26 -9.03 -10.37
N SER A 113 7.85 -10.27 -10.09
CA SER A 113 7.12 -10.60 -8.86
C SER A 113 7.96 -10.30 -7.62
N MET A 114 9.22 -10.72 -7.57
CA MET A 114 10.13 -10.40 -6.44
C MET A 114 10.16 -8.90 -6.13
N VAL A 115 10.36 -8.07 -7.16
CA VAL A 115 10.40 -6.61 -7.01
C VAL A 115 9.06 -6.07 -6.54
N GLY A 116 7.95 -6.54 -7.12
CA GLY A 116 6.61 -6.09 -6.71
C GLY A 116 6.26 -6.45 -5.27
N PHE A 117 6.61 -7.64 -4.79
CA PHE A 117 6.43 -8.03 -3.40
C PHE A 117 7.28 -7.18 -2.44
N ILE A 118 8.56 -6.95 -2.75
CA ILE A 118 9.43 -6.11 -1.93
C ILE A 118 8.90 -4.67 -1.88
N LEU A 119 8.66 -4.05 -3.03
CA LEU A 119 8.19 -2.67 -3.10
C LEU A 119 6.83 -2.51 -2.41
N GLY A 120 5.91 -3.43 -2.68
CA GLY A 120 4.60 -3.44 -2.06
C GLY A 120 4.68 -3.50 -0.53
N ASP A 121 5.53 -4.38 0.01
CA ASP A 121 5.69 -4.51 1.45
C ASP A 121 6.37 -3.28 2.07
N LEU A 122 7.42 -2.73 1.45
CA LEU A 122 8.07 -1.51 1.92
C LEU A 122 7.08 -0.33 2.00
N ILE A 123 6.21 -0.20 1.00
CA ILE A 123 5.14 0.81 0.97
C ILE A 123 4.13 0.54 2.10
N ALA A 124 3.67 -0.71 2.25
CA ALA A 124 2.74 -1.08 3.31
C ALA A 124 3.30 -0.83 4.71
N GLN A 125 4.59 -1.10 4.92
CA GLN A 125 5.26 -0.84 6.19
C GLN A 125 5.37 0.67 6.46
N HIS A 126 5.72 1.46 5.44
CA HIS A 126 5.82 2.92 5.55
C HIS A 126 4.49 3.57 5.94
N PHE A 127 3.39 3.18 5.31
CA PHE A 127 2.07 3.76 5.59
C PHE A 127 1.34 3.10 6.77
N GLY A 128 1.55 1.81 6.99
CA GLY A 128 0.92 1.05 8.08
C GLY A 128 1.52 1.36 9.45
N HIS A 129 2.82 1.65 9.51
CA HIS A 129 3.53 1.96 10.75
C HIS A 129 4.55 3.09 10.56
N PRO A 130 4.12 4.36 10.40
CA PRO A 130 5.00 5.48 10.02
C PRO A 130 6.17 5.77 10.97
N HIS A 131 6.09 5.27 12.20
CA HIS A 131 7.10 5.48 13.25
C HIS A 131 7.85 4.20 13.63
N ALA A 132 7.57 3.07 12.97
CA ALA A 132 8.29 1.82 13.18
C ALA A 132 9.49 1.72 12.24
N SER A 133 10.54 1.03 12.68
CA SER A 133 11.64 0.64 11.80
C SER A 133 11.13 -0.33 10.73
N VAL A 134 11.59 -0.15 9.49
CA VAL A 134 11.27 -1.07 8.39
C VAL A 134 11.87 -2.46 8.67
N ASP A 135 11.03 -3.48 8.64
CA ASP A 135 11.41 -4.90 8.70
C ASP A 135 11.86 -5.37 7.31
N ILE A 136 13.18 -5.33 7.09
CA ILE A 136 13.81 -5.77 5.85
C ILE A 136 13.73 -7.30 5.70
N MET A 137 13.73 -8.05 6.81
CA MET A 137 13.67 -9.51 6.75
C MET A 137 12.29 -9.96 6.27
N ARG A 138 11.22 -9.30 6.71
CA ARG A 138 9.88 -9.49 6.17
C ARG A 138 9.82 -9.21 4.67
N ALA A 139 10.36 -8.08 4.22
CA ALA A 139 10.41 -7.75 2.79
C ALA A 139 11.21 -8.80 1.99
N ALA A 140 12.32 -9.30 2.55
CA ALA A 140 13.14 -10.35 1.92
C ALA A 140 12.38 -11.68 1.79
N ARG A 141 11.62 -12.11 2.82
CA ARG A 141 10.79 -13.32 2.75
C ARG A 141 9.70 -13.20 1.68
N LEU A 142 9.07 -12.04 1.58
CA LEU A 142 8.06 -11.77 0.53
C LEU A 142 8.68 -11.71 -0.85
N GLY A 143 9.85 -11.10 -1.00
CA GLY A 143 10.63 -11.14 -2.23
C GLY A 143 10.97 -12.57 -2.65
N ALA A 144 11.42 -13.42 -1.72
CA ALA A 144 11.71 -14.83 -1.98
C ALA A 144 10.44 -15.60 -2.40
N TYR A 145 9.30 -15.34 -1.77
CA TYR A 145 8.01 -15.89 -2.20
C TYR A 145 7.66 -15.45 -3.64
N GLY A 146 7.82 -14.16 -3.94
CA GLY A 146 7.61 -13.60 -5.28
C GLY A 146 8.49 -14.25 -6.34
N LEU A 147 9.78 -14.42 -6.04
CA LEU A 147 10.77 -14.97 -6.96
C LEU A 147 10.56 -16.47 -7.22
N LEU A 148 10.37 -17.25 -6.16
CA LEU A 148 10.47 -18.71 -6.22
C LEU A 148 9.13 -19.40 -6.42
N ILE A 149 8.04 -18.77 -5.99
CA ILE A 149 6.71 -19.39 -5.94
C ILE A 149 5.74 -18.62 -6.82
N ASP A 150 5.40 -17.38 -6.47
CA ASP A 150 4.33 -16.63 -7.14
C ASP A 150 4.63 -16.36 -8.62
N GLY A 151 5.80 -15.82 -8.94
CA GLY A 151 6.16 -15.48 -10.32
C GLY A 151 6.16 -16.70 -11.26
N PRO A 152 6.86 -17.80 -10.92
CA PRO A 152 6.87 -19.00 -11.75
C PRO A 152 5.50 -19.68 -11.87
N ILE A 153 4.79 -19.86 -10.75
CA ILE A 153 3.48 -20.52 -10.74
C ILE A 153 2.44 -19.65 -11.45
N GLY A 154 2.43 -18.36 -11.19
CA GLY A 154 1.53 -17.39 -11.83
C GLY A 154 1.76 -17.30 -13.34
N SER A 155 3.02 -17.30 -13.80
CA SER A 155 3.30 -17.36 -15.23
C SER A 155 2.70 -18.61 -15.86
N LYS A 156 2.86 -19.77 -15.22
CA LYS A 156 2.33 -21.03 -15.74
C LYS A 156 0.81 -21.10 -15.67
N TRP A 157 0.21 -20.53 -14.63
CA TRP A 157 -1.23 -20.41 -14.52
C TRP A 157 -1.83 -19.62 -15.68
N TYR A 158 -1.23 -18.48 -16.05
CA TYR A 158 -1.68 -17.72 -17.21
C TYR A 158 -1.46 -18.44 -18.54
N ASP A 159 -0.34 -19.16 -18.70
CA ASP A 159 -0.12 -20.02 -19.88
C ASP A 159 -1.24 -21.08 -20.00
N VAL A 160 -1.63 -21.71 -18.89
CA VAL A 160 -2.74 -22.68 -18.82
C VAL A 160 -4.07 -22.03 -19.20
N LEU A 161 -4.39 -20.87 -18.62
CA LEU A 161 -5.64 -20.17 -18.95
C LEU A 161 -5.70 -19.76 -20.43
N GLU A 162 -4.60 -19.31 -21.02
CA GLU A 162 -4.56 -19.00 -22.45
C GLU A 162 -4.68 -20.23 -23.34
N THR A 163 -4.07 -21.35 -22.94
CA THR A 163 -4.07 -22.57 -23.74
C THR A 163 -5.44 -23.28 -23.73
N TYR A 164 -6.11 -23.31 -22.58
CA TYR A 164 -7.29 -24.15 -22.38
C TYR A 164 -8.62 -23.39 -22.33
N VAL A 165 -8.63 -22.09 -21.98
CA VAL A 165 -9.88 -21.34 -21.78
C VAL A 165 -10.17 -20.49 -23.02
N PHE A 166 -11.07 -21.01 -23.86
CA PHE A 166 -11.49 -20.38 -25.13
C PHE A 166 -10.32 -19.94 -26.02
N PRO A 167 -9.38 -20.84 -26.41
CA PRO A 167 -8.17 -20.48 -27.13
C PRO A 167 -8.42 -19.82 -28.50
N LYS A 168 -9.59 -20.06 -29.10
CA LYS A 168 -9.99 -19.46 -30.39
C LYS A 168 -10.51 -18.03 -30.26
N ASP A 169 -10.95 -17.63 -29.07
CA ASP A 169 -11.47 -16.28 -28.79
C ASP A 169 -11.15 -15.89 -27.33
N PRO A 170 -9.86 -15.70 -27.01
CA PRO A 170 -9.36 -15.61 -25.64
C PRO A 170 -9.76 -14.32 -24.92
N ILE A 171 -10.25 -13.33 -25.67
CA ILE A 171 -10.70 -12.03 -25.15
C ILE A 171 -12.22 -11.89 -25.09
N SER A 172 -13.00 -12.84 -25.61
CA SER A 172 -14.47 -12.81 -25.52
C SER A 172 -14.96 -12.61 -24.09
N THR A 173 -16.15 -12.04 -23.92
CA THR A 173 -16.77 -11.88 -22.60
C THR A 173 -16.84 -13.21 -21.85
N LYS A 174 -17.13 -14.32 -22.55
CA LYS A 174 -17.13 -15.67 -21.95
C LYS A 174 -15.73 -16.08 -21.49
N ALA A 175 -14.71 -15.92 -22.33
CA ALA A 175 -13.34 -16.23 -21.97
C ALA A 175 -12.86 -15.44 -20.75
N VAL A 176 -13.07 -14.11 -20.76
CA VAL A 176 -12.66 -13.21 -19.67
C VAL A 176 -13.36 -13.58 -18.36
N LEU A 177 -14.68 -13.79 -18.39
CA LEU A 177 -15.44 -14.18 -17.18
C LEU A 177 -14.99 -15.56 -16.66
N THR A 178 -14.78 -16.55 -17.54
CA THR A 178 -14.33 -17.88 -17.12
C THR A 178 -12.90 -17.85 -16.57
N LYS A 179 -11.97 -17.14 -17.21
CA LYS A 179 -10.59 -16.96 -16.72
C LYS A 179 -10.58 -16.28 -15.35
N THR A 180 -11.37 -15.22 -15.19
CA THR A 180 -11.52 -14.51 -13.91
C THR A 180 -12.13 -15.42 -12.83
N ALA A 181 -13.18 -16.18 -13.15
CA ALA A 181 -13.79 -17.10 -12.19
C ALA A 181 -12.81 -18.21 -11.75
N LEU A 182 -12.06 -18.80 -12.69
CA LEU A 182 -11.05 -19.81 -12.38
C LEU A 182 -9.93 -19.23 -11.53
N ASP A 183 -9.47 -18.03 -11.86
CA ASP A 183 -8.43 -17.34 -11.10
C ASP A 183 -8.89 -17.07 -9.66
N GLN A 184 -10.10 -16.55 -9.47
CA GLN A 184 -10.59 -16.20 -8.14
C GLN A 184 -10.99 -17.42 -7.31
N VAL A 185 -11.60 -18.45 -7.91
CA VAL A 185 -12.07 -19.63 -7.16
C VAL A 185 -10.96 -20.65 -6.93
N VAL A 186 -10.12 -20.89 -7.92
CA VAL A 186 -9.08 -21.94 -7.87
C VAL A 186 -7.75 -21.34 -7.45
N TYR A 187 -7.23 -20.39 -8.25
CA TYR A 187 -5.88 -19.87 -8.05
C TYR A 187 -5.76 -19.09 -6.74
N ALA A 188 -6.63 -18.10 -6.49
CA ALA A 188 -6.57 -17.30 -5.27
C ALA A 188 -6.74 -18.15 -4.01
N THR A 189 -7.67 -19.11 -4.00
CA THR A 189 -7.88 -20.04 -2.89
C THR A 189 -6.63 -20.87 -2.58
N ILE A 190 -6.03 -21.50 -3.59
CA ILE A 190 -4.83 -22.35 -3.42
C ILE A 190 -3.63 -21.47 -3.02
N MET A 191 -3.41 -20.38 -3.74
CA MET A 191 -2.23 -19.54 -3.55
C MET A 191 -2.26 -18.78 -2.23
N THR A 192 -3.45 -18.42 -1.71
CA THR A 192 -3.58 -17.86 -0.36
C THR A 192 -3.15 -18.87 0.71
N ALA A 193 -3.52 -20.14 0.56
CA ALA A 193 -3.08 -21.18 1.50
C ALA A 193 -1.56 -21.42 1.41
N VAL A 194 -1.03 -21.51 0.19
CA VAL A 194 0.41 -21.66 -0.08
C VAL A 194 1.19 -20.47 0.49
N TYR A 195 0.70 -19.24 0.30
CA TYR A 195 1.31 -18.04 0.85
C TYR A 195 1.49 -18.14 2.37
N PHE A 196 0.42 -18.41 3.12
CA PHE A 196 0.54 -18.52 4.57
C PHE A 196 1.46 -19.66 5.00
N ALA A 197 1.40 -20.80 4.33
CA ALA A 197 2.30 -21.93 4.62
C ALA A 197 3.77 -21.55 4.41
N VAL A 198 4.11 -20.98 3.26
CA VAL A 198 5.50 -20.59 2.94
C VAL A 198 6.00 -19.51 3.89
N ILE A 199 5.21 -18.48 4.17
CA ILE A 199 5.63 -17.40 5.08
C ILE A 199 5.87 -17.92 6.49
N ARG A 200 5.01 -18.77 7.04
CA ARG A 200 5.24 -19.39 8.36
C ARG A 200 6.49 -20.27 8.39
N CYS A 201 6.78 -21.00 7.32
CA CYS A 201 8.04 -21.75 7.19
C CYS A 201 9.25 -20.83 7.18
N LEU A 202 9.23 -19.74 6.40
CA LEU A 202 10.32 -18.76 6.30
C LEU A 202 10.51 -17.94 7.58
N GLU A 203 9.47 -17.84 8.41
CA GLU A 203 9.53 -17.27 9.76
C GLU A 203 10.10 -18.27 10.80
N GLY A 204 10.30 -19.54 10.43
CA GLY A 204 10.79 -20.58 11.33
C GLY A 204 9.72 -21.21 12.22
N HIS A 205 8.45 -21.05 11.85
CA HIS A 205 7.30 -21.48 12.66
C HIS A 205 6.27 -22.31 11.87
N PRO A 206 6.67 -23.43 11.25
CA PRO A 206 5.77 -24.29 10.46
C PRO A 206 4.63 -24.90 11.30
N GLU A 207 4.80 -25.04 12.60
CA GLU A 207 3.78 -25.52 13.54
C GLU A 207 2.55 -24.59 13.60
N LEU A 208 2.70 -23.33 13.21
CA LEU A 208 1.64 -22.32 13.23
C LEU A 208 0.92 -22.16 11.88
N ILE A 209 1.17 -23.01 10.88
CA ILE A 209 0.51 -22.93 9.57
C ILE A 209 -1.00 -23.13 9.72
N MET A 210 -1.43 -24.21 10.38
CA MET A 210 -2.86 -24.54 10.50
C MET A 210 -3.63 -23.47 11.28
N THR A 211 -3.06 -22.99 12.39
CA THR A 211 -3.67 -21.93 13.20
C THR A 211 -3.76 -20.60 12.43
N THR A 212 -2.73 -20.27 11.63
CA THR A 212 -2.74 -19.08 10.77
C THR A 212 -3.80 -19.20 9.68
N LEU A 213 -3.92 -20.36 9.02
CA LEU A 213 -4.94 -20.58 8.00
C LEU A 213 -6.34 -20.47 8.58
N GLN A 214 -6.63 -21.12 9.70
CA GLN A 214 -7.95 -21.03 10.35
C GLN A 214 -8.33 -19.59 10.71
N ALA A 215 -7.36 -18.79 11.16
CA ALA A 215 -7.62 -17.41 11.57
C ALA A 215 -7.70 -16.42 10.39
N LYS A 216 -6.87 -16.60 9.34
CA LYS A 216 -6.64 -15.56 8.32
C LYS A 216 -7.14 -15.91 6.94
N PHE A 217 -7.39 -17.18 6.62
CA PHE A 217 -7.71 -17.61 5.26
C PHE A 217 -8.97 -16.95 4.69
N LEU A 218 -10.11 -17.10 5.39
CA LEU A 218 -11.37 -16.52 4.93
C LEU A 218 -11.37 -14.98 4.93
N PRO A 219 -10.88 -14.29 5.99
CA PRO A 219 -10.76 -12.83 5.94
C PRO A 219 -9.91 -12.33 4.78
N THR A 220 -8.82 -13.03 4.47
CA THR A 220 -7.92 -12.68 3.37
C THR A 220 -8.59 -12.89 2.01
N LEU A 221 -9.30 -14.01 1.81
CA LEU A 221 -10.07 -14.24 0.58
C LEU A 221 -11.21 -13.23 0.40
N ALA A 222 -11.92 -12.89 1.46
CA ALA A 222 -12.98 -11.89 1.42
C ALA A 222 -12.43 -10.52 0.99
N ALA A 223 -11.29 -10.11 1.56
CA ALA A 223 -10.60 -8.91 1.15
C ALA A 223 -10.14 -9.00 -0.31
N ASN A 224 -9.55 -10.13 -0.72
CA ASN A 224 -9.10 -10.37 -2.08
C ASN A 224 -10.22 -10.12 -3.11
N TYR A 225 -11.43 -10.60 -2.84
CA TYR A 225 -12.57 -10.44 -3.75
C TYR A 225 -13.09 -9.00 -3.91
N MET A 226 -12.60 -8.03 -3.14
CA MET A 226 -13.00 -6.63 -3.31
C MET A 226 -12.33 -5.93 -4.48
N ILE A 227 -11.11 -6.36 -4.84
CA ILE A 227 -10.27 -5.66 -5.82
C ILE A 227 -9.92 -6.60 -6.98
N TRP A 228 -9.54 -7.83 -6.67
CA TRP A 228 -8.97 -8.75 -7.65
C TRP A 228 -9.93 -9.19 -8.76
N PRO A 229 -11.23 -9.45 -8.52
CA PRO A 229 -12.15 -9.77 -9.61
C PRO A 229 -12.19 -8.67 -10.67
N LEU A 230 -12.31 -7.41 -10.27
CA LEU A 230 -12.31 -6.28 -11.20
C LEU A 230 -10.94 -6.13 -11.89
N ALA A 231 -9.85 -6.26 -11.13
CA ALA A 231 -8.51 -6.20 -11.67
C ALA A 231 -8.26 -7.28 -12.73
N HIS A 232 -8.75 -8.50 -12.52
CA HIS A 232 -8.60 -9.62 -13.45
C HIS A 232 -9.51 -9.50 -14.68
N LEU A 233 -10.70 -8.91 -14.55
CA LEU A 233 -11.53 -8.57 -15.72
C LEU A 233 -10.78 -7.62 -16.66
N ILE A 234 -10.14 -6.59 -16.11
CA ILE A 234 -9.31 -5.65 -16.88
C ILE A 234 -8.10 -6.37 -17.47
N ASN A 235 -7.41 -7.18 -16.66
CA ASN A 235 -6.22 -7.92 -17.07
C ASN A 235 -6.51 -8.82 -18.28
N PHE A 236 -7.48 -9.73 -18.16
CA PHE A 236 -7.78 -10.70 -19.23
C PHE A 236 -8.41 -10.06 -20.46
N ARG A 237 -9.06 -8.89 -20.35
CA ARG A 237 -9.68 -8.20 -21.48
C ARG A 237 -8.72 -7.31 -22.26
N PHE A 238 -7.83 -6.58 -21.57
CA PHE A 238 -7.06 -5.49 -22.16
C PHE A 238 -5.55 -5.67 -22.11
N VAL A 239 -5.03 -6.52 -21.22
CA VAL A 239 -3.58 -6.67 -21.02
C VAL A 239 -3.06 -7.87 -21.84
N PRO A 240 -2.06 -7.67 -22.71
CA PRO A 240 -1.40 -8.76 -23.42
C PRO A 240 -0.81 -9.78 -22.46
N SER A 241 -0.77 -11.06 -22.85
CA SER A 241 -0.42 -12.19 -21.99
C SER A 241 0.97 -12.07 -21.36
N GLU A 242 1.90 -11.42 -22.06
CA GLU A 242 3.28 -11.21 -21.63
C GLU A 242 3.38 -10.24 -20.45
N TYR A 243 2.50 -9.24 -20.38
CA TYR A 243 2.54 -8.17 -19.39
C TYR A 243 1.63 -8.37 -18.18
N ARG A 244 0.89 -9.49 -18.12
CA ARG A 244 -0.09 -9.71 -17.04
C ARG A 244 0.52 -9.77 -15.64
N ILE A 245 1.71 -10.34 -15.52
CA ILE A 245 2.45 -10.36 -14.25
C ILE A 245 2.87 -8.94 -13.87
N LEU A 246 3.33 -8.13 -14.82
CA LEU A 246 3.69 -6.74 -14.57
C LEU A 246 2.46 -5.93 -14.11
N TYR A 247 1.32 -6.09 -14.81
CA TYR A 247 0.06 -5.48 -14.42
C TYR A 247 -0.37 -5.90 -13.00
N ASN A 248 -0.31 -7.19 -12.69
CA ASN A 248 -0.65 -7.71 -11.35
C ASN A 248 0.22 -7.06 -10.27
N ASN A 249 1.53 -6.92 -10.51
CA ASN A 249 2.42 -6.27 -9.55
C ASN A 249 2.08 -4.79 -9.33
N VAL A 250 1.65 -4.07 -10.36
CA VAL A 250 1.15 -2.68 -10.21
C VAL A 250 -0.12 -2.65 -9.36
N VAL A 251 -1.07 -3.55 -9.61
CA VAL A 251 -2.29 -3.66 -8.79
C VAL A 251 -1.97 -4.07 -7.35
N CYS A 252 -0.99 -4.95 -7.12
CA CYS A 252 -0.51 -5.32 -5.79
C CYS A 252 -0.02 -4.10 -4.99
N VAL A 253 0.72 -3.19 -5.64
CA VAL A 253 1.17 -1.94 -4.99
C VAL A 253 -0.02 -1.07 -4.58
N ALA A 254 -1.03 -0.96 -5.45
CA ALA A 254 -2.27 -0.25 -5.13
C ALA A 254 -3.07 -0.93 -4.01
N TRP A 255 -3.14 -2.27 -4.00
CA TRP A 255 -3.76 -3.08 -2.95
C TRP A 255 -3.12 -2.82 -1.58
N LEU A 256 -1.79 -2.86 -1.52
CA LEU A 256 -1.02 -2.67 -0.28
C LEU A 256 -1.09 -1.22 0.24
N THR A 257 -1.18 -0.25 -0.67
CA THR A 257 -1.42 1.16 -0.35
C THR A 257 -2.83 1.37 0.19
N GLY A 258 -3.86 0.82 -0.49
CA GLY A 258 -5.26 0.93 -0.09
C GLY A 258 -5.56 0.30 1.27
N LEU A 259 -4.97 -0.86 1.57
CA LEU A 259 -5.07 -1.49 2.89
C LEU A 259 -4.50 -0.62 4.01
N SER A 260 -3.41 0.11 3.74
CA SER A 260 -2.80 0.99 4.74
C SER A 260 -3.72 2.16 5.10
N PHE A 261 -4.39 2.76 4.12
CA PHE A 261 -5.39 3.82 4.34
C PHE A 261 -6.64 3.32 5.05
N LEU A 262 -7.13 2.12 4.69
CA LEU A 262 -8.29 1.49 5.32
C LEU A 262 -8.02 1.07 6.77
N THR A 263 -6.77 0.71 7.10
CA THR A 263 -6.37 0.33 8.46
C THR A 263 -6.14 1.55 9.36
N HIS A 264 -5.71 2.69 8.80
CA HIS A 264 -5.51 3.94 9.55
C HIS A 264 -6.79 4.74 9.78
N SER A 265 -7.75 4.65 8.86
CA SER A 265 -9.09 5.18 9.08
C SER A 265 -9.79 4.25 10.07
N LYS A 266 -10.32 4.75 11.19
CA LYS A 266 -11.15 3.97 12.14
C LYS A 266 -12.50 3.56 11.52
N ILE A 267 -12.48 2.97 10.34
CA ILE A 267 -13.63 2.36 9.70
C ILE A 267 -13.47 0.89 10.03
N ASN A 268 -14.26 0.40 10.99
CA ASN A 268 -14.36 -1.03 11.19
C ASN A 268 -14.89 -1.63 9.90
N PHE A 269 -13.99 -2.24 9.15
CA PHE A 269 -14.21 -2.84 7.84
C PHE A 269 -15.38 -3.84 7.83
N MET A 270 -15.62 -4.52 8.96
CA MET A 270 -16.76 -5.41 9.17
C MET A 270 -18.12 -4.67 9.21
N GLN A 271 -18.16 -3.38 9.54
CA GLN A 271 -19.39 -2.58 9.53
C GLN A 271 -19.77 -2.08 8.13
N LEU A 272 -18.81 -1.94 7.21
CA LEU A 272 -19.08 -1.42 5.86
C LEU A 272 -19.82 -2.43 4.97
N LEU A 273 -19.64 -3.73 5.24
CA LEU A 273 -20.22 -4.83 4.46
C LEU A 273 -21.43 -5.50 5.12
N HIS A 274 -21.88 -5.04 6.30
CA HIS A 274 -22.93 -5.70 7.09
C HIS A 274 -22.75 -7.22 7.24
N LEU A 275 -21.51 -7.73 7.18
CA LEU A 275 -21.25 -9.15 7.32
C LEU A 275 -21.32 -9.53 8.80
N PRO A 276 -22.06 -10.59 9.17
CA PRO A 276 -22.16 -11.01 10.55
C PRO A 276 -20.78 -11.36 11.11
N HIS A 277 -20.53 -10.94 12.35
CA HIS A 277 -19.36 -11.34 13.10
C HIS A 277 -19.39 -12.86 13.28
N PHE A 278 -18.37 -13.55 12.77
CA PHE A 278 -18.11 -14.97 13.03
C PHE A 278 -16.97 -15.09 14.03
#